data_AF-A0A963DRA9-F1
#
_entry.id   AF-A0A963DRA9-F1
#
_cell.length_a   1.000
_cell.length_b   1.000
_cell.length_c   1.000
_cell.angle_alpha   90.00
_cell.angle_beta   90.00
_cell.angle_gamma   90.00
#
_symmetry.space_group_name_H-M   'P 1'
#
loop_
_entity.id
_entity.type
_entity.pdbx_description
1 polymer ?
#
loop_
_entity_poly.entity_id
_entity_poly.type
_entity_poly.pdbx_seq_one_letter_code
_entity_poly.pdbx_strand_id
1 'polypeptide(L)'
;MTNPTVKFWISAFIPKTVTGYTQVIPTGVHAGKTAVPLPGVARTWPGNWGKDWDAGYLTDQRGFSSLQSASHRMQSSGIVDLVTKRLVHSAHTTSGTTEVNLVTGKQTGFKNADMSRCSLEQKAPVFRGPPPFGGVGAHLRATQGGTTFPGQIRPDPPATGPAVLSLVAKAGDPLVGMAADIDFVGIFTVSPTGANGKFSVSFEGKIDDFPAYECYATFNGVTKKLFTNSPPPGNTVVDLLGFAKRSVSGSVSFP
;
A
#
# COMPACT_ATOMS: atom_id res chain seq x y z
N MET A 1 4.13 8.50 29.37
CA MET A 1 3.94 9.33 28.16
C MET A 1 4.07 8.41 26.96
N THR A 2 3.16 8.48 26.00
CA THR A 2 3.27 7.71 24.75
C THR A 2 4.31 8.37 23.85
N ASN A 3 5.20 7.58 23.24
CA ASN A 3 6.18 8.11 22.31
C ASN A 3 5.49 8.76 21.09
N PRO A 4 6.05 9.83 20.52
CA PRO A 4 5.54 10.42 19.28
C PRO A 4 5.62 9.39 18.16
N THR A 5 4.54 9.28 17.37
CA THR A 5 4.45 8.34 16.25
C THR A 5 4.11 9.06 14.96
N VAL A 6 4.66 8.56 13.86
CA VAL A 6 4.25 8.96 12.50
C VAL A 6 3.53 7.79 11.85
N LYS A 7 2.45 8.10 11.13
CA LYS A 7 1.70 7.13 10.35
C LYS A 7 1.82 7.45 8.88
N PHE A 8 1.98 6.43 8.04
CA PHE A 8 2.00 6.58 6.59
C PHE A 8 1.18 5.47 5.94
N TRP A 9 0.69 5.75 4.73
CA TRP A 9 -0.02 4.76 3.93
C TRP A 9 0.16 5.03 2.45
N ILE A 10 -0.01 3.97 1.68
CA ILE A 10 -0.10 3.98 0.23
C ILE A 10 -1.37 3.24 -0.16
N SER A 11 -2.12 3.80 -1.11
CA SER A 11 -3.37 3.23 -1.61
C SER A 11 -3.35 3.12 -3.13
N ALA A 12 -3.83 1.99 -3.62
CA ALA A 12 -4.25 1.79 -5.00
C ALA A 12 -5.78 1.83 -5.07
N PHE A 13 -6.32 2.62 -5.99
CA PHE A 13 -7.76 2.79 -6.18
C PHE A 13 -8.07 3.06 -7.66
N ILE A 14 -9.26 2.66 -8.11
CA ILE A 14 -9.77 2.98 -9.44
C ILE A 14 -10.54 4.30 -9.33
N PRO A 15 -10.06 5.40 -9.95
CA PRO A 15 -10.77 6.68 -9.88
C PRO A 15 -12.18 6.59 -10.46
N LYS A 16 -13.06 7.52 -10.06
CA LYS A 16 -14.40 7.63 -10.64
C LYS A 16 -14.35 7.65 -12.17
N THR A 17 -13.39 8.36 -12.73
CA THR A 17 -13.22 8.46 -14.18
C THR A 17 -11.79 8.08 -14.56
N VAL A 18 -11.68 7.11 -15.46
CA VAL A 18 -10.44 6.83 -16.21
C VAL A 18 -10.75 7.11 -17.67
N THR A 19 -10.10 8.13 -18.21
CA THR A 19 -10.37 8.63 -19.57
C THR A 19 -10.29 7.50 -20.58
N GLY A 20 -11.37 7.31 -21.34
CA GLY A 20 -11.46 6.28 -22.38
C GLY A 20 -11.70 4.85 -21.88
N TYR A 21 -11.88 4.63 -20.58
CA TYR A 21 -11.98 3.28 -20.02
C TYR A 21 -13.19 3.04 -19.11
N THR A 22 -13.48 3.95 -18.18
CA THR A 22 -14.65 3.80 -17.28
C THR A 22 -15.97 3.99 -18.02
N GLN A 23 -16.97 3.17 -17.69
CA GLN A 23 -18.33 3.27 -18.20
C GLN A 23 -19.28 3.72 -17.09
N VAL A 24 -20.24 4.60 -17.43
CA VAL A 24 -21.32 5.00 -16.52
C VAL A 24 -22.44 3.98 -16.63
N ILE A 25 -22.91 3.48 -15.49
CA ILE A 25 -24.03 2.54 -15.41
C ILE A 25 -25.33 3.33 -15.63
N PRO A 26 -26.15 2.98 -16.64
CA PRO A 26 -27.29 3.82 -17.02
C PRO A 26 -28.52 3.59 -16.14
N THR A 27 -28.69 2.41 -15.55
CA THR A 27 -29.91 2.02 -14.82
C THR A 27 -29.62 1.16 -13.59
N GLY A 28 -30.67 0.84 -12.82
CA GLY A 28 -30.60 -0.05 -11.65
C GLY A 28 -30.01 0.58 -10.38
N VAL A 29 -29.71 -0.29 -9.40
CA VAL A 29 -29.24 0.11 -8.05
C VAL A 29 -27.89 0.83 -8.02
N HIS A 30 -27.18 0.80 -9.14
CA HIS A 30 -25.90 1.48 -9.32
C HIS A 30 -25.92 2.52 -10.44
N ALA A 31 -27.10 2.95 -10.89
CA ALA A 31 -27.25 4.02 -11.88
C ALA A 31 -26.41 5.26 -11.48
N GLY A 32 -25.69 5.82 -12.46
CA GLY A 32 -24.83 6.99 -12.27
C GLY A 32 -23.46 6.72 -11.63
N LYS A 33 -23.22 5.51 -11.10
CA LYS A 33 -21.87 5.06 -10.71
C LYS A 33 -21.08 4.66 -11.94
N THR A 34 -19.76 4.63 -11.81
CA THR A 34 -18.86 4.15 -12.86
C THR A 34 -18.28 2.78 -12.55
N ALA A 35 -17.99 2.03 -13.59
CA ALA A 35 -17.34 0.73 -13.52
C ALA A 35 -16.31 0.55 -14.63
N VAL A 36 -15.40 -0.40 -14.45
CA VAL A 36 -14.47 -0.88 -15.49
C VAL A 36 -14.96 -2.20 -16.05
N PRO A 37 -14.93 -2.43 -17.37
CA PRO A 37 -15.39 -3.68 -17.96
C PRO A 37 -14.43 -4.84 -17.65
N LEU A 38 -14.97 -6.06 -17.54
CA LEU A 38 -14.15 -7.27 -17.54
C LEU A 38 -13.36 -7.34 -18.86
N PRO A 39 -12.02 -7.42 -18.82
CA PRO A 39 -11.21 -7.37 -20.03
C PRO A 39 -11.42 -8.64 -20.88
N GLY A 40 -11.39 -8.49 -22.20
CA GLY A 40 -11.59 -9.61 -23.13
C GLY A 40 -10.63 -10.78 -22.90
N VAL A 41 -9.38 -10.50 -22.51
CA VAL A 41 -8.39 -11.53 -22.18
C VAL A 41 -8.79 -12.36 -20.96
N ALA A 42 -9.46 -11.80 -19.96
CA ALA A 42 -9.94 -12.58 -18.82
C ALA A 42 -11.05 -13.56 -19.23
N ARG A 43 -11.81 -13.25 -20.29
CA ARG A 43 -12.89 -14.12 -20.80
C ARG A 43 -12.38 -15.40 -21.46
N THR A 44 -11.11 -15.46 -21.86
CA THR A 44 -10.53 -16.69 -22.43
C THR A 44 -10.28 -17.76 -21.37
N TRP A 45 -10.32 -17.40 -20.08
CA TRP A 45 -10.11 -18.35 -18.99
C TRP A 45 -11.41 -19.08 -18.59
N PRO A 46 -11.42 -20.43 -18.50
CA PRO A 46 -12.64 -21.22 -18.31
C PRO A 46 -13.53 -20.84 -17.13
N GLY A 47 -12.95 -20.49 -15.97
CA GLY A 47 -13.77 -20.10 -14.82
C GLY A 47 -14.35 -18.68 -14.89
N ASN A 48 -14.16 -17.96 -16.01
CA ASN A 48 -14.88 -16.73 -16.32
C ASN A 48 -15.99 -16.92 -17.39
N TRP A 49 -16.17 -18.12 -17.95
CA TRP A 49 -17.16 -18.34 -19.03
C TRP A 49 -18.62 -18.17 -18.61
N GLY A 50 -18.91 -18.31 -17.31
CA GLY A 50 -20.25 -18.04 -16.75
C GLY A 50 -20.56 -16.57 -16.51
N LYS A 51 -19.63 -15.65 -16.80
CA LYS A 51 -19.83 -14.21 -16.58
C LYS A 51 -20.54 -13.57 -17.76
N ASP A 52 -21.48 -12.67 -17.47
CA ASP A 52 -22.18 -11.85 -18.46
C ASP A 52 -21.20 -11.12 -19.39
N TRP A 53 -21.60 -10.90 -20.65
CA TRP A 53 -20.85 -10.05 -21.58
C TRP A 53 -20.75 -8.60 -21.10
N ASP A 54 -21.73 -8.15 -20.32
CA ASP A 54 -21.75 -6.84 -19.68
C ASP A 54 -21.20 -6.87 -18.25
N ALA A 55 -20.43 -7.89 -17.86
CA ALA A 55 -19.79 -7.89 -16.54
C ALA A 55 -18.76 -6.77 -16.42
N GLY A 56 -18.83 -6.03 -15.30
CA GLY A 56 -17.86 -5.01 -14.92
C GLY A 56 -17.73 -4.88 -13.42
N TYR A 57 -16.82 -4.01 -12.99
CA TYR A 57 -16.44 -3.83 -11.59
C TYR A 57 -16.52 -2.36 -11.21
N LEU A 58 -17.28 -2.05 -10.15
CA LEU A 58 -17.43 -0.66 -9.70
C LEU A 58 -16.07 -0.03 -9.42
N THR A 59 -15.86 1.22 -9.85
CA THR A 59 -14.71 2.03 -9.42
C THR A 59 -14.88 2.49 -7.97
N ASP A 60 -13.85 3.10 -7.40
CA ASP A 60 -13.89 3.64 -6.03
C ASP A 60 -14.69 4.95 -5.93
N GLN A 61 -15.30 5.42 -7.02
CA GLN A 61 -16.17 6.60 -7.09
C GLN A 61 -15.54 7.90 -6.54
N ARG A 62 -14.21 8.03 -6.61
CA ARG A 62 -13.48 9.16 -6.04
C ARG A 62 -12.29 9.62 -6.88
N GLY A 63 -11.73 10.77 -6.51
CA GLY A 63 -10.38 11.20 -6.89
C GLY A 63 -9.37 10.92 -5.77
N PHE A 64 -8.20 11.56 -5.85
CA PHE A 64 -7.19 11.51 -4.79
C PHE A 64 -7.74 12.07 -3.48
N SER A 65 -7.40 11.41 -2.37
CA SER A 65 -7.86 11.77 -1.03
C SER A 65 -6.81 11.45 0.02
N SER A 66 -6.55 12.40 0.91
CA SER A 66 -5.69 12.17 2.08
C SER A 66 -6.44 11.52 3.25
N LEU A 67 -7.70 11.13 3.09
CA LEU A 67 -8.43 10.37 4.10
C LEU A 67 -8.02 8.91 4.01
N GLN A 68 -7.50 8.36 5.11
CA GLN A 68 -7.10 6.96 5.13
C GLN A 68 -8.29 5.99 4.90
N SER A 69 -9.49 6.39 5.32
CA SER A 69 -10.72 5.63 5.12
C SER A 69 -11.31 5.71 3.71
N ALA A 70 -10.67 6.46 2.79
CA ALA A 70 -11.14 6.52 1.41
C ALA A 70 -11.10 5.12 0.76
N SER A 71 -12.13 4.82 -0.06
CA SER A 71 -12.27 3.52 -0.75
C SER A 71 -11.00 3.15 -1.52
N HIS A 72 -10.60 1.89 -1.50
CA HIS A 72 -9.37 1.44 -2.15
C HIS A 72 -9.46 -0.03 -2.55
N ARG A 73 -8.76 -0.38 -3.64
CA ARG A 73 -8.54 -1.79 -4.02
C ARG A 73 -7.57 -2.45 -3.07
N MET A 74 -6.50 -1.73 -2.73
CA MET A 74 -5.46 -2.18 -1.82
C MET A 74 -4.86 -0.97 -1.09
N GLN A 75 -4.68 -1.08 0.22
CA GLN A 75 -3.96 -0.10 1.02
C GLN A 75 -2.98 -0.81 1.95
N SER A 76 -1.77 -0.28 2.05
CA SER A 76 -0.77 -0.68 3.03
C SER A 76 -0.43 0.50 3.92
N SER A 77 -0.41 0.31 5.24
CA SER A 77 -0.13 1.37 6.21
C SER A 77 0.82 0.91 7.30
N GLY A 78 1.56 1.86 7.86
CA GLY A 78 2.51 1.63 8.94
C GLY A 78 2.49 2.77 9.95
N ILE A 79 2.80 2.44 11.20
CA ILE A 79 3.01 3.39 12.29
C ILE A 79 4.41 3.17 12.85
N VAL A 80 5.23 4.22 12.84
CA VAL A 80 6.59 4.20 13.36
C VAL A 80 6.68 5.08 14.60
N ASP A 81 7.25 4.51 15.66
CA ASP A 81 7.67 5.25 16.85
C ASP A 81 8.93 6.06 16.54
N LEU A 82 8.88 7.37 16.75
CA LEU A 82 9.96 8.28 16.39
C LEU A 82 11.11 8.29 17.41
N VAL A 83 10.95 7.72 18.60
CA VAL A 83 12.00 7.60 19.62
C VAL A 83 12.77 6.29 19.44
N THR A 84 12.04 5.18 19.39
CA THR A 84 12.65 3.84 19.24
C THR A 84 13.00 3.52 17.78
N LYS A 85 12.45 4.29 16.84
CA LYS A 85 12.56 4.06 15.39
C LYS A 85 11.99 2.70 14.98
N ARG A 86 11.02 2.16 15.73
CA ARG A 86 10.43 0.85 15.46
C ARG A 86 9.09 0.96 14.76
N LEU A 87 8.82 0.06 13.82
CA LEU A 87 7.48 -0.20 13.32
C LEU A 87 6.67 -0.81 14.47
N VAL A 88 5.67 -0.07 14.95
CA VAL A 88 4.81 -0.51 16.06
C VAL A 88 3.51 -1.13 15.58
N HIS A 89 3.09 -0.80 14.35
CA HIS A 89 1.89 -1.36 13.75
C HIS A 89 1.99 -1.32 12.22
N SER A 90 1.48 -2.36 11.57
CA SER A 90 1.25 -2.40 10.12
C SER A 90 -0.11 -3.02 9.82
N ALA A 91 -0.73 -2.60 8.72
CA ALA A 91 -1.99 -3.13 8.26
C ALA A 91 -2.09 -3.09 6.73
N HIS A 92 -2.77 -4.10 6.18
CA HIS A 92 -3.10 -4.22 4.76
C HIS A 92 -4.60 -4.44 4.61
N THR A 93 -5.27 -3.60 3.82
CA THR A 93 -6.74 -3.58 3.72
C THR A 93 -7.22 -3.42 2.29
N THR A 94 -8.48 -3.81 2.07
CA THR A 94 -9.22 -3.63 0.82
C THR A 94 -10.66 -3.23 1.14
N SER A 95 -11.27 -2.42 0.27
CA SER A 95 -12.71 -2.11 0.32
C SER A 95 -13.56 -3.18 -0.37
N GLY A 96 -12.92 -4.18 -0.96
CA GLY A 96 -13.56 -5.24 -1.73
C GLY A 96 -13.85 -4.87 -3.18
N THR A 97 -14.22 -5.89 -3.96
CA THR A 97 -14.64 -5.75 -5.35
C THR A 97 -16.13 -6.02 -5.45
N THR A 98 -16.87 -5.09 -6.06
CA THR A 98 -18.28 -5.28 -6.43
C THR A 98 -18.38 -5.52 -7.93
N GLU A 99 -18.85 -6.70 -8.32
CA GLU A 99 -19.18 -7.03 -9.70
C GLU A 99 -20.62 -6.61 -10.01
N VAL A 100 -20.79 -6.01 -11.18
CA VAL A 100 -22.06 -5.47 -11.66
C VAL A 100 -22.25 -5.80 -13.13
N ASN A 101 -23.50 -5.92 -13.55
CA ASN A 101 -23.87 -5.87 -14.96
C ASN A 101 -23.94 -4.39 -15.40
N LEU A 102 -23.15 -4.02 -16.40
CA LEU A 102 -22.93 -2.64 -16.84
C LEU A 102 -24.16 -2.00 -17.48
N VAL A 103 -25.10 -2.80 -18.01
CA VAL A 103 -26.32 -2.31 -18.65
C VAL A 103 -27.45 -2.14 -17.64
N THR A 104 -27.66 -3.15 -16.79
CA THR A 104 -28.78 -3.20 -15.85
C THR A 104 -28.46 -2.60 -14.48
N GLY A 105 -27.18 -2.40 -14.18
CA GLY A 105 -26.69 -1.97 -12.86
C GLY A 105 -26.91 -2.98 -11.73
N LYS A 106 -27.32 -4.22 -12.05
CA LYS A 106 -27.51 -5.30 -11.08
C LYS A 106 -26.15 -5.73 -10.53
N GLN A 107 -26.02 -5.79 -9.20
CA GLN A 107 -24.88 -6.41 -8.55
C GLN A 107 -24.93 -7.93 -8.70
N THR A 108 -23.85 -8.53 -9.18
CA THR A 108 -23.73 -9.98 -9.40
C THR A 108 -22.74 -10.65 -8.44
N GLY A 109 -21.88 -9.86 -7.78
CA GLY A 109 -20.92 -10.39 -6.82
C GLY A 109 -20.31 -9.33 -5.92
N PHE A 110 -19.81 -9.78 -4.77
CA PHE A 110 -18.96 -8.98 -3.90
C PHE A 110 -17.96 -9.89 -3.18
N LYS A 111 -16.68 -9.52 -3.16
CA LYS A 111 -15.67 -10.24 -2.38
C LYS A 111 -14.48 -9.35 -2.04
N ASN A 112 -13.88 -9.58 -0.87
CA ASN A 112 -12.64 -8.95 -0.47
C ASN A 112 -11.45 -9.65 -1.13
N ALA A 113 -10.51 -8.87 -1.66
CA ALA A 113 -9.27 -9.39 -2.18
C ALA A 113 -8.41 -10.00 -1.05
N ASP A 114 -7.64 -11.03 -1.38
CA ASP A 114 -6.69 -11.64 -0.44
C ASP A 114 -5.46 -10.75 -0.26
N MET A 115 -5.25 -10.27 0.97
CA MET A 115 -4.13 -9.40 1.34
C MET A 115 -2.92 -10.19 1.87
N SER A 116 -2.95 -11.53 1.88
CA SER A 116 -1.91 -12.41 2.45
C SER A 116 -0.52 -12.21 1.82
N ARG A 117 -0.45 -11.68 0.59
CA ARG A 117 0.79 -11.37 -0.13
C ARG A 117 1.29 -9.93 0.08
N CYS A 118 0.65 -9.19 0.98
CA CYS A 118 1.11 -7.87 1.38
C CYS A 118 1.93 -7.98 2.68
N SER A 119 3.10 -7.35 2.70
CA SER A 119 3.94 -7.20 3.88
C SER A 119 4.55 -5.80 3.97
N LEU A 120 4.61 -5.29 5.19
CA LEU A 120 5.39 -4.11 5.54
C LEU A 120 6.29 -4.49 6.71
N GLU A 121 7.58 -4.63 6.43
CA GLU A 121 8.56 -5.16 7.38
C GLU A 121 9.67 -4.16 7.61
N GLN A 122 10.03 -3.96 8.88
CA GLN A 122 11.19 -3.17 9.22
C GLN A 122 12.47 -3.99 8.98
N LYS A 123 13.37 -3.49 8.14
CA LYS A 123 14.71 -4.09 8.01
C LYS A 123 15.50 -3.75 9.27
N ALA A 124 16.22 -4.73 9.81
CA ALA A 124 17.14 -4.50 10.92
C ALA A 124 18.12 -3.38 10.53
N PRO A 125 18.45 -2.44 11.44
CA PRO A 125 19.46 -1.44 11.16
C PRO A 125 20.76 -2.17 10.83
N VAL A 126 21.33 -1.89 9.65
CA VAL A 126 22.67 -2.36 9.32
C VAL A 126 23.62 -1.57 10.20
N PHE A 127 24.07 -2.16 11.30
CA PHE A 127 25.02 -1.52 12.21
C PHE A 127 26.37 -1.38 11.48
N ARG A 128 26.61 -0.23 10.84
CA ARG A 128 27.92 0.15 10.29
C ARG A 128 28.78 0.73 11.42
N GLY A 129 29.05 -0.06 12.44
CA GLY A 129 30.15 0.20 13.37
C GLY A 129 31.44 -0.39 12.79
N PRO A 130 32.62 0.18 13.08
CA PRO A 130 33.85 -0.60 12.95
C PRO A 130 33.69 -1.87 13.80
N PRO A 131 34.22 -3.03 13.37
CA PRO A 131 34.16 -4.23 14.19
C PRO A 131 34.68 -3.89 15.58
N PRO A 132 33.97 -4.28 16.66
CA PRO A 132 34.52 -4.14 17.99
C PRO A 132 35.85 -4.89 17.98
N PHE A 133 36.90 -4.16 18.36
CA PHE A 133 38.28 -4.58 18.34
C PHE A 133 38.46 -6.04 18.82
N GLY A 134 39.18 -6.83 18.00
CA GLY A 134 40.03 -7.94 18.42
C GLY A 134 39.35 -9.10 19.15
N GLY A 135 39.00 -10.16 18.43
CA GLY A 135 38.65 -11.43 19.04
C GLY A 135 38.42 -12.51 18.00
N VAL A 136 39.38 -13.42 17.86
CA VAL A 136 39.30 -14.60 17.01
C VAL A 136 38.15 -15.48 17.51
N GLY A 137 37.13 -15.71 16.66
CA GLY A 137 36.06 -16.68 16.90
C GLY A 137 34.79 -16.12 17.55
N ALA A 138 33.79 -15.75 16.72
CA ALA A 138 32.39 -15.74 17.14
C ALA A 138 31.45 -15.77 15.92
N HIS A 139 31.09 -16.98 15.46
CA HIS A 139 29.78 -17.22 14.87
C HIS A 139 28.74 -17.13 15.99
N LEU A 140 28.41 -15.93 16.44
CA LEU A 140 27.26 -15.68 17.28
C LEU A 140 26.37 -14.68 16.56
N ARG A 141 25.32 -15.21 15.94
CA ARG A 141 24.11 -14.43 15.69
C ARG A 141 23.72 -13.81 17.02
N ALA A 142 23.82 -12.49 17.13
CA ALA A 142 23.16 -11.75 18.19
C ALA A 142 21.65 -11.81 17.92
N THR A 143 21.04 -12.96 18.18
CA THR A 143 19.67 -12.98 18.68
C THR A 143 19.77 -12.22 19.99
N GLN A 144 19.27 -10.99 20.02
CA GLN A 144 19.16 -10.20 21.23
C GLN A 144 18.09 -10.87 22.10
N GLY A 145 18.44 -12.04 22.67
CA GLY A 145 17.67 -12.72 23.68
C GLY A 145 17.75 -11.86 24.93
N GLY A 146 16.66 -11.14 25.19
CA GLY A 146 16.50 -10.38 26.41
C GLY A 146 16.66 -11.32 27.59
N THR A 147 17.75 -11.17 28.34
CA THR A 147 17.79 -11.58 29.74
C THR A 147 16.95 -10.56 30.52
N THR A 148 15.63 -10.70 30.43
CA THR A 148 14.71 -9.96 31.30
C THR A 148 14.84 -10.53 32.71
N PHE A 149 15.52 -9.79 33.57
CA PHE A 149 15.25 -9.87 35.00
C PHE A 149 13.76 -9.49 35.23
N PRO A 150 12.98 -10.29 35.95
CA PRO A 150 11.58 -9.97 36.20
C PRO A 150 11.52 -8.70 37.06
N GLY A 151 10.95 -7.62 36.52
CA GLY A 151 10.66 -6.38 37.25
C GLY A 151 11.24 -5.08 36.69
N GLN A 152 12.13 -5.12 35.67
CA GLN A 152 12.61 -3.90 35.01
C GLN A 152 12.09 -3.79 33.57
N ILE A 153 11.09 -2.93 33.37
CA ILE A 153 10.82 -2.36 32.05
C ILE A 153 11.97 -1.38 31.79
N ARG A 154 13.08 -1.88 31.22
CA ARG A 154 14.13 -0.99 30.74
C ARG A 154 13.60 -0.33 29.46
N PRO A 155 13.50 1.01 29.40
CA PRO A 155 13.16 1.67 28.15
C PRO A 155 14.19 1.28 27.09
N ASP A 156 13.73 0.84 25.92
CA ASP A 156 14.62 0.63 24.78
C ASP A 156 15.41 1.93 24.54
N PRO A 157 16.75 1.86 24.39
CA PRO A 157 17.54 3.05 24.14
C PRO A 157 17.11 3.72 22.82
N PRO A 158 17.14 5.06 22.73
CA PRO A 158 16.83 5.78 21.50
C PRO A 158 17.71 5.28 20.35
N ALA A 159 17.10 4.92 19.22
CA ALA A 159 17.85 4.54 18.03
C ALA A 159 18.33 5.80 17.29
N THR A 160 19.61 5.81 16.91
CA THR A 160 20.28 6.96 16.28
C THR A 160 20.17 7.00 14.76
N GLY A 161 19.63 5.93 14.14
CA GLY A 161 19.49 5.79 12.68
C GLY A 161 18.06 5.99 12.16
N PRO A 162 17.88 5.95 10.83
CA PRO A 162 16.55 5.96 10.24
C PRO A 162 15.80 4.64 10.49
N ALA A 163 14.47 4.72 10.56
CA ALA A 163 13.63 3.52 10.41
C ALA A 163 13.47 3.23 8.92
N VAL A 164 13.90 2.05 8.46
CA VAL A 164 13.82 1.62 7.07
C VAL A 164 12.87 0.44 6.96
N LEU A 165 11.80 0.60 6.17
CA LEU A 165 10.73 -0.38 6.05
C LEU A 165 10.56 -0.82 4.60
N SER A 166 10.62 -2.11 4.37
CA SER A 166 10.38 -2.75 3.08
C SER A 166 8.90 -3.03 2.92
N LEU A 167 8.33 -2.55 1.82
CA LEU A 167 6.95 -2.78 1.43
C LEU A 167 6.90 -3.70 0.22
N VAL A 168 6.09 -4.75 0.31
CA VAL A 168 5.65 -5.56 -0.81
C VAL A 168 4.14 -5.67 -0.72
N ALA A 169 3.40 -5.32 -1.77
CA ALA A 169 1.94 -5.47 -1.77
C ALA A 169 1.48 -5.97 -3.12
N LYS A 170 0.68 -7.05 -3.09
CA LYS A 170 0.14 -7.74 -4.27
C LYS A 170 -1.26 -8.25 -3.97
N ALA A 171 -2.24 -7.86 -4.77
CA ALA A 171 -3.60 -8.39 -4.64
C ALA A 171 -4.34 -8.39 -5.98
N GLY A 172 -4.94 -9.52 -6.32
CA GLY A 172 -5.74 -9.71 -7.53
C GLY A 172 -7.24 -9.58 -7.24
N ASP A 173 -8.02 -9.42 -8.31
CA ASP A 173 -9.48 -9.40 -8.23
C ASP A 173 -10.03 -10.78 -7.80
N PRO A 174 -10.71 -10.88 -6.64
CA PRO A 174 -11.16 -12.17 -6.11
C PRO A 174 -12.38 -12.75 -6.84
N LEU A 175 -13.00 -11.99 -7.74
CA LEU A 175 -14.14 -12.38 -8.56
C LEU A 175 -13.75 -12.74 -10.00
N VAL A 176 -12.50 -12.47 -10.42
CA VAL A 176 -12.00 -12.80 -11.76
C VAL A 176 -11.00 -13.95 -11.67
N GLY A 177 -11.28 -15.02 -12.39
CA GLY A 177 -10.34 -16.12 -12.51
C GLY A 177 -9.07 -15.71 -13.25
N MET A 178 -7.90 -16.04 -12.68
CA MET A 178 -6.58 -15.60 -13.15
C MET A 178 -6.46 -14.08 -13.31
N ALA A 179 -7.07 -13.32 -12.40
CA ALA A 179 -6.87 -11.87 -12.34
C ALA A 179 -5.38 -11.54 -12.22
N ALA A 180 -4.93 -10.54 -12.97
CA ALA A 180 -3.65 -9.92 -12.70
C ALA A 180 -3.68 -9.22 -11.33
N ASP A 181 -2.54 -9.21 -10.65
CA ASP A 181 -2.39 -8.51 -9.38
C ASP A 181 -2.23 -7.01 -9.61
N ILE A 182 -2.75 -6.22 -8.68
CA ILE A 182 -2.24 -4.87 -8.44
C ILE A 182 -1.00 -5.03 -7.57
N ASP A 183 0.14 -4.55 -8.06
CA ASP A 183 1.42 -4.57 -7.38
C ASP A 183 1.88 -3.15 -7.01
N PHE A 184 2.43 -3.02 -5.80
CA PHE A 184 3.36 -1.95 -5.47
C PHE A 184 4.41 -2.41 -4.47
N VAL A 185 5.66 -2.01 -4.69
CA VAL A 185 6.81 -2.37 -3.88
C VAL A 185 7.65 -1.13 -3.60
N GLY A 186 8.32 -1.06 -2.46
CA GLY A 186 9.18 0.09 -2.17
C GLY A 186 9.77 0.08 -0.79
N ILE A 187 10.41 1.20 -0.45
CA ILE A 187 11.05 1.41 0.83
C ILE A 187 10.51 2.71 1.42
N PHE A 188 9.93 2.61 2.61
CA PHE A 188 9.69 3.78 3.47
C PHE A 188 10.93 4.04 4.31
N THR A 189 11.33 5.30 4.39
CA THR A 189 12.43 5.74 5.27
C THR A 189 11.97 6.89 6.15
N VAL A 190 12.07 6.72 7.46
CA VAL A 190 11.82 7.75 8.47
C VAL A 190 13.15 8.17 9.08
N SER A 191 13.63 9.37 8.73
CA SER A 191 14.96 9.86 9.09
C SER A 191 14.88 11.14 9.92
N PRO A 192 15.71 11.33 10.95
CA PRO A 192 15.93 12.67 11.50
C PRO A 192 16.56 13.59 10.41
N THR A 193 16.16 14.86 10.38
CA THR A 193 16.63 15.85 9.38
C THR A 193 17.55 16.92 9.95
N GLY A 194 17.92 16.81 11.23
CA GLY A 194 18.86 17.71 11.90
C GLY A 194 18.74 17.67 13.43
N ALA A 195 19.42 18.59 14.11
CA ALA A 195 19.50 18.63 15.58
C ALA A 195 18.22 19.12 16.30
N ASN A 196 17.21 19.60 15.56
CA ASN A 196 16.06 20.32 16.13
C ASN A 196 14.80 19.44 16.27
N GLY A 197 14.95 18.11 16.38
CA GLY A 197 13.80 17.19 16.51
C GLY A 197 13.04 16.89 15.21
N LYS A 198 13.28 17.67 14.15
CA LYS A 198 12.67 17.49 12.83
C LYS A 198 13.02 16.14 12.19
N PHE A 199 12.07 15.58 11.47
CA PHE A 199 12.26 14.33 10.73
C PHE A 199 11.58 14.36 9.36
N SER A 200 11.99 13.46 8.47
CA SER A 200 11.38 13.26 7.16
C SER A 200 10.82 11.86 7.03
N VAL A 201 9.73 11.75 6.28
CA VAL A 201 9.22 10.49 5.75
C VAL A 201 9.39 10.51 4.25
N SER A 202 10.02 9.48 3.71
CA SER A 202 10.21 9.31 2.27
C SER A 202 9.78 7.92 1.82
N PHE A 203 9.38 7.84 0.56
CA PHE A 203 9.08 6.60 -0.13
C PHE A 203 9.82 6.59 -1.47
N GLU A 204 10.39 5.43 -1.80
CA GLU A 204 10.94 5.14 -3.12
C GLU A 204 10.52 3.72 -3.51
N GLY A 205 9.96 3.55 -4.71
CA GLY A 205 9.42 2.26 -5.09
C GLY A 205 8.93 2.20 -6.53
N LYS A 206 8.19 1.13 -6.81
CA LYS A 206 7.52 0.87 -8.07
C LYS A 206 6.04 0.56 -7.86
N ILE A 207 5.22 1.02 -8.80
CA ILE A 207 3.78 0.75 -8.90
C ILE A 207 3.46 0.19 -10.29
N ASP A 208 2.32 -0.49 -10.47
CA ASP A 208 1.83 -0.82 -11.80
C ASP A 208 1.32 0.41 -12.57
N ASP A 209 1.06 0.20 -13.85
CA ASP A 209 0.51 1.20 -14.75
C ASP A 209 -0.98 1.49 -14.50
N PHE A 210 -1.68 0.58 -13.84
CA PHE A 210 -3.07 0.71 -13.42
C PHE A 210 -3.23 0.14 -12.00
N PRO A 211 -4.09 0.68 -11.12
CA PRO A 211 -4.98 1.83 -11.29
C PRO A 211 -4.29 3.15 -10.89
N ALA A 212 -4.95 4.03 -10.12
CA ALA A 212 -4.32 5.21 -9.54
C ALA A 212 -3.70 4.89 -8.17
N TYR A 213 -2.63 5.60 -7.82
CA TYR A 213 -1.86 5.42 -6.60
C TYR A 213 -1.69 6.73 -5.85
N GLU A 214 -1.72 6.67 -4.52
CA GLU A 214 -1.47 7.83 -3.68
C GLU A 214 -0.77 7.42 -2.39
N CYS A 215 0.08 8.30 -1.87
CA CYS A 215 0.83 8.06 -0.66
C CYS A 215 0.93 9.31 0.21
N TYR A 216 0.70 9.13 1.50
CA TYR A 216 0.67 10.21 2.48
C TYR A 216 1.33 9.78 3.79
N ALA A 217 1.73 10.78 4.58
CA ALA A 217 2.16 10.62 5.96
C ALA A 217 1.44 11.64 6.84
N THR A 218 1.15 11.26 8.08
CA THR A 218 0.52 12.10 9.08
C THR A 218 1.27 12.07 10.40
N PHE A 219 1.46 13.24 10.98
CA PHE A 219 2.11 13.46 12.27
C PHE A 219 1.39 14.59 13.00
N ASN A 220 1.02 14.38 14.26
CA ASN A 220 0.28 15.35 15.08
C ASN A 220 -0.93 15.97 14.35
N GLY A 221 -1.70 15.13 13.65
CA GLY A 221 -2.90 15.55 12.89
C GLY A 221 -2.62 16.23 11.55
N VAL A 222 -1.37 16.58 11.25
CA VAL A 222 -1.00 17.19 9.96
C VAL A 222 -0.67 16.11 8.96
N THR A 223 -1.44 16.04 7.87
CA THR A 223 -1.22 15.09 6.77
C THR A 223 -0.51 15.76 5.60
N LYS A 224 0.54 15.12 5.07
CA LYS A 224 1.30 15.57 3.90
C LYS A 224 1.33 14.49 2.82
N LYS A 225 1.25 14.93 1.57
CA LYS A 225 1.34 14.07 0.38
C LYS A 225 2.79 13.77 0.05
N LEU A 226 3.14 12.50 -0.08
CA LEU A 226 4.41 12.06 -0.67
C LEU A 226 4.31 12.05 -2.19
N PHE A 227 3.27 11.39 -2.74
CA PHE A 227 2.97 11.42 -4.17
C PHE A 227 1.50 11.09 -4.45
N THR A 228 1.05 11.45 -5.65
CA THR A 228 -0.22 11.03 -6.26
C THR A 228 0.05 10.73 -7.72
N ASN A 229 -0.47 9.62 -8.24
CA ASN A 229 -0.19 9.17 -9.58
C ASN A 229 -1.43 8.55 -10.23
N SER A 230 -1.86 9.12 -11.36
CA SER A 230 -2.96 8.56 -12.15
C SER A 230 -2.47 7.41 -13.04
N PRO A 231 -3.36 6.50 -13.48
CA PRO A 231 -3.01 5.62 -14.59
C PRO A 231 -2.66 6.48 -15.81
N PRO A 232 -1.63 6.12 -16.60
CA PRO A 232 -1.33 6.84 -17.83
C PRO A 232 -2.51 6.77 -18.80
N PRO A 233 -2.71 7.78 -19.66
CA PRO A 233 -3.80 7.76 -20.64
C PRO A 233 -3.74 6.51 -21.52
N GLY A 234 -4.85 5.79 -21.64
CA GLY A 234 -4.95 4.56 -22.43
C GLY A 234 -4.66 3.28 -21.66
N ASN A 235 -4.09 3.35 -20.45
CA ASN A 235 -3.86 2.16 -19.64
C ASN A 235 -5.15 1.67 -18.98
N THR A 236 -5.29 0.35 -18.93
CA THR A 236 -6.46 -0.40 -18.47
C THR A 236 -6.02 -1.52 -17.53
N VAL A 237 -6.95 -2.36 -17.10
CA VAL A 237 -6.64 -3.57 -16.31
C VAL A 237 -5.71 -4.56 -17.02
N VAL A 238 -5.55 -4.49 -18.35
CA VAL A 238 -4.62 -5.36 -19.07
C VAL A 238 -3.16 -5.00 -18.76
N ASP A 239 -2.91 -3.76 -18.39
CA ASP A 239 -1.57 -3.25 -18.04
C ASP A 239 -1.10 -3.69 -16.65
N LEU A 240 -1.96 -4.37 -15.88
CA LEU A 240 -1.60 -5.10 -14.65
C LEU A 240 -0.75 -6.34 -14.92
N LEU A 241 -0.67 -6.81 -16.17
CA LEU A 241 0.10 -8.02 -16.49
C LEU A 241 1.60 -7.77 -16.26
N GLY A 242 2.18 -8.57 -15.36
CA GLY A 242 3.61 -8.57 -15.04
C GLY A 242 3.87 -8.13 -13.59
N PHE A 243 4.99 -7.42 -13.40
CA PHE A 243 5.40 -6.84 -12.12
C PHE A 243 5.33 -5.32 -12.19
N ALA A 244 5.23 -4.65 -11.03
CA ALA A 244 5.32 -3.20 -10.88
C ALA A 244 6.48 -2.57 -11.68
N LYS A 245 6.13 -1.66 -12.62
CA LYS A 245 7.05 -1.11 -13.63
C LYS A 245 7.42 0.35 -13.38
N ARG A 246 6.47 1.17 -12.92
CA ARG A 246 6.62 2.63 -12.84
C ARG A 246 7.30 3.05 -11.55
N SER A 247 8.47 3.67 -11.68
CA SER A 247 9.15 4.26 -10.53
C SER A 247 8.37 5.45 -9.97
N VAL A 248 8.27 5.51 -8.64
CA VAL A 248 7.72 6.64 -7.91
C VAL A 248 8.58 6.93 -6.69
N SER A 249 8.66 8.20 -6.33
CA SER A 249 9.28 8.64 -5.09
C SER A 249 8.60 9.89 -4.55
N GLY A 250 8.79 10.14 -3.26
CA GLY A 250 8.28 11.33 -2.58
C GLY A 250 8.90 11.47 -1.20
N SER A 251 9.03 12.70 -0.73
CA SER A 251 9.59 13.00 0.60
C SER A 251 8.90 14.21 1.21
N VAL A 252 8.62 14.12 2.51
CA VAL A 252 7.99 15.19 3.30
C VAL A 252 8.69 15.33 4.64
N SER A 253 8.80 16.56 5.14
CA SER A 253 9.40 16.84 6.46
C SER A 253 8.35 17.30 7.46
N PHE A 254 8.52 16.91 8.72
CA PHE A 254 7.71 17.30 9.86
C PHE A 254 8.58 18.02 10.91
N PRO A 255 7.97 18.92 11.71
CA PRO A 255 8.66 19.55 12.84
C PRO A 255 9.13 18.53 13.87
#